data_AF-A0A9P5MEQ9-F1
#
_entry.id   AF-A0A9P5MEQ9-F1
#
_cell.length_a   1.000
_cell.length_b   1.000
_cell.length_c   1.000
_cell.angle_alpha   90.00
_cell.angle_beta   90.00
_cell.angle_gamma   90.00
#
_symmetry.space_group_name_H-M   'P 1'
#
loop_
_entity.id
_entity.type
_entity.pdbx_description
1 polymer ?
#
loop_
_entity_poly.entity_id
_entity_poly.type
_entity_poly.pdbx_seq_one_letter_code
_entity_poly.pdbx_strand_id
1 'polypeptide(L)'
;MSLFSLSRTSTSAWARGVSSVYASPSSRAFSASATALKRAKPRRPPIPFDASTRPSAEWREPLNDQESALVGSTPMAVRERRAAEGIPDEKMASDGLTVVQRLAYERRRARGDFLNNPTWPNGEPSAQEWLEYTNNRRNRLRGRVATPLSAREKVKAAEDANADPDVPLPSTVEDIVGRPIYLPDLVLRLVPNYTKPNESYNSWEATFYTSAHGVTKTDVRSYLYSTYGLEVTYIRTDNRFAPIQKRQGLPTVRSNKGIALKSKKRIVVGLKEPFYFPNMREDMTTAEREAQAVTLDASVAMTAQIEERASQVRTARGMKAEPWGNRTMGKKNVMREKQGRRNSAEQNVTNKVHELIGAAVDAGTHGSSTVRADQIPLPERK
;
A
#
# COMPACT_ATOMS: atom_id res chain seq x y z
N MET A 1 11.81 53.98 12.35
CA MET A 1 11.20 54.75 11.26
C MET A 1 10.19 53.87 10.54
N SER A 2 8.94 54.36 10.45
CA SER A 2 7.83 53.93 9.59
C SER A 2 7.26 52.51 9.73
N LEU A 3 6.33 52.40 10.67
CA LEU A 3 5.19 51.46 10.68
C LEU A 3 4.22 51.80 9.54
N PHE A 4 3.68 50.81 8.82
CA PHE A 4 2.50 50.98 7.98
C PHE A 4 1.39 50.02 8.42
N SER A 5 0.46 50.57 9.20
CA SER A 5 -0.84 49.98 9.50
C SER A 5 -1.84 50.40 8.43
N LEU A 6 -2.54 49.46 7.81
CA LEU A 6 -3.69 49.72 6.96
C LEU A 6 -4.90 48.96 7.50
N SER A 7 -5.68 49.65 8.32
CA SER A 7 -7.04 49.30 8.72
C SER A 7 -7.99 49.50 7.54
N ARG A 8 -8.74 48.46 7.16
CA ARG A 8 -9.94 48.61 6.32
C ARG A 8 -11.17 48.19 7.12
N THR A 9 -11.88 49.20 7.59
CA THR A 9 -13.29 49.14 7.98
C THR A 9 -14.14 49.26 6.71
N SER A 10 -15.06 48.33 6.49
CA SER A 10 -16.21 48.56 5.61
C SER A 10 -17.39 47.72 6.09
N THR A 11 -18.23 48.37 6.88
CA THR A 11 -19.59 48.01 7.22
C THR A 11 -20.47 48.18 5.98
N SER A 12 -21.22 47.15 5.60
CA SER A 12 -22.43 47.34 4.79
C SER A 12 -23.48 46.31 5.22
N ALA A 13 -24.37 46.80 6.08
CA ALA A 13 -25.60 46.17 6.49
C ALA A 13 -26.57 46.10 5.30
N TRP A 14 -26.99 44.89 4.94
CA TRP A 14 -28.20 44.68 4.14
C TRP A 14 -29.19 43.87 4.97
N ALA A 15 -30.06 44.61 5.64
CA ALA A 15 -31.28 44.09 6.22
C ALA A 15 -32.26 43.79 5.08
N ARG A 16 -32.69 42.53 4.97
CA ARG A 16 -33.94 42.17 4.31
C ARG A 16 -34.69 41.22 5.23
N GLY A 17 -35.64 41.80 5.96
CA GLY A 17 -36.74 41.05 6.54
C GLY A 17 -37.73 40.68 5.44
N VAL A 18 -38.16 39.42 5.42
CA VAL A 18 -39.42 39.01 4.79
C VAL A 18 -40.05 37.95 5.69
N SER A 19 -41.14 38.37 6.31
CA SER A 19 -42.30 37.64 6.82
C SER A 19 -42.23 36.12 7.01
N SER A 20 -42.28 35.75 8.29
CA SER A 20 -43.21 34.80 8.89
C SER A 20 -44.43 34.44 8.01
N VAL A 21 -44.55 33.16 7.65
CA VAL A 21 -45.83 32.49 7.48
C VAL A 21 -45.75 31.19 8.28
N TYR A 22 -46.48 31.17 9.38
CA TYR A 22 -46.78 29.98 10.18
C TYR A 22 -47.56 28.96 9.32
N ALA A 23 -47.05 27.73 9.25
CA ALA A 23 -47.85 26.56 8.95
C ALA A 23 -47.35 25.40 9.83
N SER A 24 -48.06 25.15 10.93
CA SER A 24 -48.00 23.90 11.69
C SER A 24 -49.25 23.06 11.37
N PRO A 25 -49.35 21.81 11.84
CA PRO A 25 -48.71 20.66 11.22
C PRO A 25 -49.76 19.63 10.77
N SER A 26 -49.59 19.02 9.59
CA SER A 26 -50.40 17.86 9.24
C SER A 26 -49.92 16.64 10.04
N SER A 27 -50.76 16.17 10.95
CA SER A 27 -50.65 14.91 11.66
C SER A 27 -50.59 13.73 10.69
N ARG A 28 -49.39 13.23 10.38
CA ARG A 28 -49.21 11.86 9.85
C ARG A 28 -48.91 10.95 11.02
N ALA A 29 -49.94 10.28 11.50
CA ALA A 29 -49.81 9.10 12.35
C ALA A 29 -49.11 8.00 11.52
N PHE A 30 -47.81 7.85 11.71
CA PHE A 30 -47.12 6.60 11.37
C PHE A 30 -47.50 5.59 12.45
N SER A 31 -48.39 4.66 12.11
CA SER A 31 -48.57 3.45 12.91
C SER A 31 -47.26 2.65 12.84
N ALA A 32 -46.52 2.65 13.94
CA ALA A 32 -45.41 1.75 14.12
C ALA A 32 -45.99 0.33 14.23
N SER A 33 -45.90 -0.43 13.14
CA SER A 33 -46.17 -1.85 13.12
C SER A 33 -45.16 -2.54 14.05
N ALA A 34 -45.63 -2.87 15.25
CA ALA A 34 -44.95 -3.67 16.25
C ALA A 34 -44.85 -5.13 15.79
N THR A 35 -43.91 -5.47 14.89
CA THR A 35 -43.58 -6.87 14.61
C THR A 35 -42.22 -7.00 13.94
N ALA A 36 -41.15 -7.10 14.75
CA ALA A 36 -39.92 -7.86 14.44
C ALA A 36 -38.80 -7.61 15.49
N LEU A 37 -39.10 -7.76 16.78
CA LEU A 37 -38.04 -7.99 17.77
C LEU A 37 -37.60 -9.47 17.64
N LYS A 38 -36.77 -9.74 16.64
CA LYS A 38 -35.98 -10.98 16.61
C LYS A 38 -35.03 -10.93 17.81
N ARG A 39 -35.30 -11.79 18.80
CA ARG A 39 -34.46 -12.14 19.96
C ARG A 39 -32.98 -11.89 19.70
N ALA A 40 -32.47 -10.74 20.15
CA ALA A 40 -31.05 -10.56 20.36
C ALA A 40 -30.65 -11.52 21.48
N LYS A 41 -29.74 -12.46 21.20
CA LYS A 41 -29.15 -13.31 22.25
C LYS A 41 -28.59 -12.37 23.32
N PRO A 42 -28.86 -12.60 24.63
CA PRO A 42 -28.26 -11.79 25.68
C PRO A 42 -26.75 -11.82 25.49
N ARG A 43 -26.15 -10.64 25.30
CA ARG A 43 -24.71 -10.49 25.28
C ARG A 43 -24.21 -11.04 26.61
N ARG A 44 -23.31 -12.04 26.57
CA ARG A 44 -22.64 -12.52 27.77
C ARG A 44 -22.07 -11.30 28.52
N PRO A 45 -22.22 -11.20 29.85
CA PRO A 45 -21.58 -10.14 30.59
C PRO A 45 -20.07 -10.18 30.31
N PRO A 46 -19.41 -9.02 30.20
CA PRO A 46 -17.96 -8.98 30.05
C PRO A 46 -17.35 -9.75 31.23
N ILE A 47 -16.47 -10.71 30.91
CA ILE A 47 -15.68 -11.41 31.91
C ILE A 47 -14.90 -10.33 32.68
N PRO A 48 -15.01 -10.23 34.01
CA PRO A 48 -14.27 -9.25 34.79
C PRO A 48 -12.77 -9.47 34.52
N PHE A 49 -12.14 -8.47 33.90
CA PHE A 49 -10.72 -8.47 33.64
C PHE A 49 -10.02 -8.11 34.94
N ASP A 50 -9.44 -9.10 35.60
CA ASP A 50 -8.72 -8.89 36.86
C ASP A 50 -7.41 -8.14 36.58
N ALA A 51 -7.40 -6.83 36.85
CA ALA A 51 -6.26 -5.95 36.62
C ALA A 51 -5.00 -6.34 37.42
N SER A 52 -5.13 -7.22 38.42
CA SER A 52 -4.00 -7.78 39.16
C SER A 52 -3.23 -8.87 38.39
N THR A 53 -3.82 -9.43 37.34
CA THR A 53 -3.14 -10.30 36.37
C THR A 53 -2.55 -9.49 35.21
N ARG A 54 -1.80 -8.42 35.52
CA ARG A 54 -0.81 -7.98 34.53
C ARG A 54 0.14 -9.16 34.36
N PRO A 55 0.34 -9.68 33.14
CA PRO A 55 1.47 -10.55 32.89
C PRO A 55 2.71 -9.84 33.41
N SER A 56 3.32 -10.39 34.47
CA SER A 56 4.64 -10.02 34.95
C SER A 56 5.60 -10.00 33.76
N ALA A 57 6.72 -9.28 33.87
CA ALA A 57 7.77 -9.25 32.86
C ALA A 57 8.30 -10.64 32.44
N GLU A 58 7.84 -11.72 33.05
CA GLU A 58 8.04 -13.13 32.71
C GLU A 58 7.50 -13.52 31.32
N TRP A 59 6.51 -12.81 30.75
CA TRP A 59 6.14 -12.99 29.33
C TRP A 59 7.18 -12.44 28.35
N ARG A 60 8.21 -11.76 28.87
CA ARG A 60 9.41 -11.35 28.11
C ARG A 60 10.50 -12.39 28.13
N GLU A 61 10.38 -13.44 28.94
CA GLU A 61 11.34 -14.53 28.80
C GLU A 61 11.11 -15.11 27.40
N PRO A 62 12.13 -15.11 26.53
CA PRO A 62 12.06 -15.90 25.34
C PRO A 62 11.96 -17.33 25.88
N LEU A 63 10.74 -17.87 25.92
CA LEU A 63 10.55 -19.30 26.01
C LEU A 63 11.56 -19.95 25.04
N ASN A 64 11.98 -21.18 25.34
CA ASN A 64 12.76 -22.03 24.43
C ASN A 64 11.95 -22.35 23.14
N ASP A 65 11.55 -21.31 22.43
CA ASP A 65 10.42 -21.16 21.51
C ASP A 65 10.89 -20.90 20.10
N GLN A 66 12.20 -20.92 19.85
CA GLN A 66 12.67 -20.90 18.46
C GLN A 66 12.09 -22.10 17.69
N GLU A 67 11.95 -23.25 18.38
CA GLU A 67 11.27 -24.44 17.86
C GLU A 67 9.76 -24.25 17.67
N SER A 68 9.07 -23.73 18.69
CA SER A 68 7.62 -23.52 18.62
C SER A 68 7.27 -22.45 17.58
N ALA A 69 8.13 -21.45 17.38
CA ALA A 69 8.05 -20.49 16.28
C ALA A 69 8.25 -21.17 14.93
N LEU A 70 9.31 -21.98 14.78
CA LEU A 70 9.57 -22.75 13.56
C LEU A 70 8.39 -23.62 13.15
N VAL A 71 7.75 -24.30 14.12
CA VAL A 71 6.55 -25.13 13.95
C VAL A 71 5.32 -24.26 13.71
N GLY A 72 5.10 -23.22 14.51
CA GLY A 72 3.94 -22.33 14.45
C GLY A 72 3.84 -21.57 13.13
N SER A 73 4.98 -21.19 12.56
CA SER A 73 5.02 -20.57 11.24
C SER A 73 4.72 -21.52 10.10
N THR A 74 4.77 -22.86 10.31
CA THR A 74 4.52 -23.82 9.23
C THR A 74 3.14 -23.60 8.64
N PRO A 75 3.01 -23.53 7.30
CA PRO A 75 1.71 -23.27 6.68
C PRO A 75 0.69 -24.30 7.15
N MET A 76 -0.54 -23.85 7.45
CA MET A 76 -1.62 -24.67 7.97
C MET A 76 -1.84 -25.95 7.13
N ALA A 77 -1.86 -25.82 5.80
CA ALA A 77 -2.00 -26.95 4.88
C ALA A 77 -0.87 -27.98 4.98
N VAL A 78 0.33 -27.59 5.40
CA VAL A 78 1.45 -28.52 5.63
C VAL A 78 1.24 -29.25 6.96
N ARG A 79 0.77 -28.56 7.99
CA ARG A 79 0.45 -29.16 9.30
C ARG A 79 -0.69 -30.16 9.20
N GLU A 80 -1.76 -29.79 8.51
CA GLU A 80 -2.89 -30.69 8.25
C GLU A 80 -2.46 -31.96 7.52
N ARG A 81 -1.57 -31.83 6.52
CA ARG A 81 -1.00 -32.99 5.82
C ARG A 81 -0.18 -33.89 6.74
N ARG A 82 0.67 -33.32 7.59
CA ARG A 82 1.47 -34.08 8.56
C ARG A 82 0.60 -34.82 9.56
N ALA A 83 -0.42 -34.14 10.07
CA ALA A 83 -1.40 -34.75 10.98
C ALA A 83 -2.12 -35.93 10.30
N ALA A 84 -2.49 -35.79 9.02
CA ALA A 84 -3.07 -36.88 8.24
C ALA A 84 -2.10 -38.04 7.99
N GLU A 85 -0.81 -37.77 7.86
CA GLU A 85 0.26 -38.77 7.74
C GLU A 85 0.67 -39.38 9.11
N GLY A 86 0.04 -38.94 10.22
CA GLY A 86 0.39 -39.38 11.57
C GLY A 86 1.77 -38.91 12.04
N ILE A 87 2.36 -37.91 11.36
CA ILE A 87 3.65 -37.34 11.73
C ILE A 87 3.40 -36.32 12.84
N PRO A 88 3.88 -36.55 14.07
CA PRO A 88 3.66 -35.61 15.15
C PRO A 88 4.40 -34.29 14.86
N ASP A 89 3.76 -33.15 15.20
CA ASP A 89 4.38 -31.82 15.23
C ASP A 89 5.30 -31.69 16.47
N GLU A 90 6.08 -32.73 16.76
CA GLU A 90 6.93 -32.87 17.94
C GLU A 90 8.24 -32.07 17.85
N LYS A 91 8.85 -31.89 19.02
CA LYS A 91 10.17 -31.26 19.24
C LYS A 91 11.29 -31.98 18.45
N MET A 92 12.44 -31.34 18.35
CA MET A 92 13.64 -31.93 17.71
C MET A 92 13.91 -33.35 18.26
N ALA A 93 14.28 -34.27 17.39
CA ALA A 93 14.80 -35.57 17.82
C ALA A 93 16.13 -35.38 18.58
N SER A 94 16.56 -36.39 19.34
CA SER A 94 17.88 -36.42 20.01
C SER A 94 19.05 -36.05 19.10
N ASP A 95 18.90 -36.33 17.81
CA ASP A 95 19.92 -36.14 16.79
C ASP A 95 20.04 -34.67 16.32
N GLY A 96 19.23 -33.76 16.89
CA GLY A 96 19.18 -32.34 16.52
C GLY A 96 18.40 -32.05 15.24
N LEU A 97 17.73 -33.06 14.67
CA LEU A 97 16.88 -32.90 13.48
C LEU A 97 15.43 -32.73 13.89
N THR A 98 14.75 -31.79 13.23
CA THR A 98 13.27 -31.77 13.25
C THR A 98 12.72 -33.04 12.61
N VAL A 99 11.53 -33.50 13.02
CA VAL A 99 10.88 -34.69 12.47
C VAL A 99 10.84 -34.67 10.93
N VAL A 100 10.58 -33.50 10.35
CA VAL A 100 10.53 -33.28 8.90
C VAL A 100 11.90 -33.43 8.24
N GLN A 101 12.94 -32.90 8.89
CA GLN A 101 14.32 -33.04 8.42
C GLN A 101 14.76 -34.49 8.49
N ARG A 102 14.43 -35.21 9.57
CA ARG A 102 14.73 -36.63 9.72
C ARG A 102 14.07 -37.47 8.63
N LEU A 103 12.76 -37.29 8.40
CA LEU A 103 12.05 -37.99 7.32
C LEU A 103 12.61 -37.66 5.93
N ALA A 104 13.03 -36.41 5.71
CA ALA A 104 13.66 -36.00 4.46
C ALA A 104 15.06 -36.62 4.28
N TYR A 105 15.82 -36.76 5.36
CA TYR A 105 17.10 -37.45 5.40
C TYR A 105 16.94 -38.94 5.11
N GLU A 106 16.06 -39.63 5.85
CA GLU A 106 15.76 -41.06 5.66
C GLU A 106 15.27 -41.38 4.25
N ARG A 107 14.40 -40.52 3.69
CA ARG A 107 13.92 -40.68 2.31
C ARG A 107 15.04 -40.58 1.28
N ARG A 108 15.99 -39.66 1.46
CA ARG A 108 17.15 -39.52 0.57
C ARG A 108 18.12 -40.68 0.73
N ARG A 109 18.31 -41.13 1.96
CA ARG A 109 19.10 -42.31 2.29
C ARG A 109 18.54 -43.55 1.59
N ALA A 110 17.24 -43.82 1.76
CA ALA A 110 16.56 -44.95 1.13
C ALA A 110 16.57 -44.89 -0.42
N ARG A 111 16.65 -43.69 -1.01
CA ARG A 111 16.81 -43.51 -2.46
C ARG A 111 18.24 -43.73 -2.98
N GLY A 112 19.23 -43.78 -2.09
CA GLY A 112 20.64 -43.75 -2.49
C GLY A 112 21.09 -42.40 -3.07
N ASP A 113 20.37 -41.30 -2.79
CA ASP A 113 20.70 -39.96 -3.31
C ASP A 113 22.08 -39.47 -2.81
N PHE A 114 22.55 -40.00 -1.68
CA PHE A 114 23.85 -39.65 -1.11
C PHE A 114 25.02 -40.27 -1.86
N LEU A 115 24.87 -41.51 -2.36
CA LEU A 115 25.92 -42.24 -3.08
C LEU A 115 26.27 -41.58 -4.43
N ASN A 116 25.29 -40.92 -5.06
CA ASN A 116 25.46 -40.28 -6.37
C ASN A 116 25.91 -38.80 -6.26
N ASN A 117 26.11 -38.27 -5.05
CA ASN A 117 26.38 -36.86 -4.86
C ASN A 117 27.90 -36.62 -4.71
N PRO A 118 28.54 -35.81 -5.57
CA PRO A 118 29.97 -35.53 -5.49
C PRO A 118 30.38 -34.81 -4.19
N THR A 119 29.42 -34.26 -3.44
CA THR A 119 29.66 -33.66 -2.12
C THR A 119 30.10 -34.70 -1.09
N TRP A 120 29.68 -35.96 -1.24
CA TRP A 120 29.86 -37.03 -0.25
C TRP A 120 30.60 -38.23 -0.86
N PRO A 121 31.90 -38.08 -1.20
CA PRO A 121 32.66 -39.14 -1.87
C PRO A 121 32.86 -40.40 -1.01
N ASN A 122 32.78 -40.27 0.32
CA ASN A 122 33.04 -41.36 1.27
C ASN A 122 31.78 -42.10 1.74
N GLY A 123 30.62 -41.86 1.12
CA GLY A 123 29.37 -42.58 1.43
C GLY A 123 28.27 -41.71 2.04
N GLU A 124 27.39 -42.33 2.83
CA GLU A 124 26.23 -41.66 3.44
C GLU A 124 26.68 -40.69 4.56
N PRO A 125 26.38 -39.38 4.47
CA PRO A 125 26.73 -38.43 5.53
C PRO A 125 25.95 -38.72 6.81
N SER A 126 26.47 -38.34 7.97
CA SER A 126 25.69 -38.39 9.19
C SER A 126 24.48 -37.44 9.13
N ALA A 127 23.46 -37.68 9.96
CA ALA A 127 22.27 -36.82 10.00
C ALA A 127 22.63 -35.36 10.32
N GLN A 128 23.61 -35.16 11.20
CA GLN A 128 24.13 -33.84 11.59
C GLN A 128 24.92 -33.17 10.46
N GLU A 129 25.85 -33.88 9.82
CA GLU A 129 26.59 -33.37 8.65
C GLU A 129 25.64 -32.98 7.52
N TRP A 130 24.60 -33.78 7.29
CA TRP A 130 23.56 -33.45 6.32
C TRP A 130 22.77 -32.19 6.72
N LEU A 131 22.42 -32.05 8.00
CA LEU A 131 21.73 -30.87 8.51
C LEU A 131 22.60 -29.62 8.33
N GLU A 132 23.86 -29.66 8.74
CA GLU A 132 24.84 -28.59 8.55
C GLU A 132 24.99 -28.23 7.07
N TYR A 133 25.15 -29.22 6.19
CA TYR A 133 25.20 -28.99 4.75
C TYR A 133 23.94 -28.31 4.22
N THR A 134 22.74 -28.76 4.65
CA THR A 134 21.49 -28.11 4.23
C THR A 134 21.35 -26.71 4.77
N ASN A 135 21.81 -26.45 6.00
CA ASN A 135 21.80 -25.13 6.63
C ASN A 135 22.80 -24.21 5.95
N ASN A 136 24.02 -24.66 5.65
CA ASN A 136 25.01 -23.93 4.88
C ASN A 136 24.47 -23.57 3.50
N ARG A 137 23.85 -24.53 2.80
CA ARG A 137 23.20 -24.28 1.51
C ARG A 137 22.05 -23.28 1.62
N ARG A 138 21.25 -23.36 2.70
CA ARG A 138 20.14 -22.42 2.94
C ARG A 138 20.69 -21.04 3.25
N ASN A 139 21.74 -20.91 4.05
CA ASN A 139 22.30 -19.66 4.57
C ASN A 139 23.22 -18.93 3.59
N ARG A 140 23.45 -19.50 2.41
CA ARG A 140 24.19 -18.85 1.32
C ARG A 140 23.75 -17.40 1.13
N LEU A 141 24.74 -16.52 1.23
CA LEU A 141 24.62 -15.13 0.84
C LEU A 141 24.86 -15.02 -0.67
N ARG A 142 24.12 -14.13 -1.32
CA ARG A 142 24.22 -13.90 -2.74
C ARG A 142 25.62 -13.40 -3.05
N GLY A 143 26.27 -14.09 -3.97
CA GLY A 143 27.58 -13.72 -4.44
C GLY A 143 28.68 -13.87 -3.40
N ARG A 144 28.48 -14.63 -2.30
CA ARG A 144 29.56 -15.05 -1.40
C ARG A 144 29.72 -16.56 -1.47
N VAL A 145 30.95 -17.00 -1.58
CA VAL A 145 31.33 -18.41 -1.46
C VAL A 145 32.42 -18.47 -0.40
N ALA A 146 32.18 -19.27 0.64
CA ALA A 146 33.23 -19.62 1.57
C ALA A 146 34.20 -20.56 0.84
N THR A 147 35.38 -20.06 0.50
CA THR A 147 36.47 -20.85 -0.03
C THR A 147 37.41 -21.24 1.12
N PRO A 148 37.84 -22.50 1.21
CA PRO A 148 38.85 -22.86 2.19
C PRO A 148 40.12 -22.07 1.89
N LEU A 149 40.74 -21.49 2.93
CA LEU A 149 41.99 -20.75 2.78
C LEU A 149 43.02 -21.60 2.03
N SER A 150 43.63 -21.03 0.99
CA SER A 150 44.79 -21.66 0.35
C SER A 150 45.93 -21.76 1.36
N ALA A 151 46.84 -22.73 1.18
CA ALA A 151 47.98 -22.90 2.09
C ALA A 151 48.80 -21.60 2.27
N ARG A 152 48.90 -20.79 1.21
CA ARG A 152 49.58 -19.49 1.24
C ARG A 152 48.85 -18.45 2.07
N GLU A 153 47.52 -18.40 2.00
CA GLU A 153 46.72 -17.50 2.80
C GLU A 153 46.67 -17.92 4.27
N LYS A 154 46.72 -19.23 4.56
CA LYS A 154 46.89 -19.72 5.95
C LYS A 154 48.21 -19.23 6.55
N VAL A 155 49.30 -19.26 5.78
CA VAL A 155 50.60 -18.75 6.24
C VAL A 155 50.54 -17.25 6.47
N LYS A 156 49.94 -16.48 5.56
CA LYS A 156 49.75 -15.04 5.75
C LYS A 156 48.87 -14.71 6.96
N ALA A 157 47.73 -15.38 7.10
CA ALA A 157 46.84 -15.18 8.23
C ALA A 157 47.52 -15.56 9.55
N ALA A 158 48.35 -16.61 9.57
CA ALA A 158 49.17 -16.97 10.74
C ALA A 158 50.28 -15.95 11.02
N GLU A 159 50.88 -15.36 9.99
CA GLU A 159 51.89 -14.30 10.11
C GLU A 159 51.27 -13.01 10.67
N ASP A 160 50.08 -12.64 10.20
CA ASP A 160 49.29 -11.51 10.72
C ASP A 160 48.76 -11.79 12.14
N ALA A 161 48.43 -13.04 12.46
CA ALA A 161 47.95 -13.47 13.78
C ALA A 161 49.06 -13.64 14.83
N ASN A 162 50.34 -13.54 14.47
CA ASN A 162 51.45 -13.47 15.44
C ASN A 162 51.36 -12.26 16.39
N ALA A 163 50.34 -11.40 16.24
CA ALA A 163 50.01 -10.34 17.18
C ALA A 163 49.21 -10.80 18.42
N ASP A 164 48.50 -11.95 18.38
CA ASP A 164 47.72 -12.42 19.55
C ASP A 164 47.43 -13.94 19.48
N PRO A 165 48.05 -14.78 20.34
CA PRO A 165 47.96 -16.25 20.26
C PRO A 165 46.58 -16.83 20.60
N ASP A 166 45.68 -16.03 21.18
CA ASP A 166 44.36 -16.48 21.64
C ASP A 166 43.23 -16.30 20.61
N VAL A 167 43.50 -15.66 19.46
CA VAL A 167 42.47 -15.43 18.43
C VAL A 167 42.41 -16.62 17.45
N PRO A 168 41.28 -17.37 17.36
CA PRO A 168 41.15 -18.46 16.42
C PRO A 168 41.25 -17.97 14.98
N LEU A 169 42.18 -18.52 14.22
CA LEU A 169 42.33 -18.21 12.78
C LEU A 169 41.02 -18.59 12.04
N PRO A 170 40.51 -17.71 11.17
CA PRO A 170 39.38 -18.08 10.31
C PRO A 170 39.81 -19.27 9.44
N SER A 171 38.97 -20.29 9.30
CA SER A 171 39.26 -21.46 8.46
C SER A 171 38.88 -21.25 6.98
N THR A 172 38.06 -20.23 6.70
CA THR A 172 37.52 -19.92 5.37
C THR A 172 37.64 -18.43 5.05
N VAL A 173 37.95 -18.12 3.79
CA VAL A 173 37.83 -16.77 3.22
C VAL A 173 36.47 -16.66 2.54
N GLU A 174 35.82 -15.50 2.68
CA GLU A 174 34.62 -15.21 1.91
C GLU A 174 34.99 -14.54 0.58
N ASP A 175 34.96 -15.31 -0.50
CA ASP A 175 35.15 -14.79 -1.84
C ASP A 175 33.82 -14.25 -2.41
N ILE A 176 33.88 -13.06 -3.01
CA ILE A 176 32.72 -12.46 -3.68
C ILE A 176 32.57 -13.06 -5.08
N VAL A 177 31.86 -14.18 -5.19
CA VAL A 177 31.59 -14.87 -6.46
C VAL A 177 30.31 -14.32 -7.10
N GLY A 178 30.41 -13.21 -7.82
CA GLY A 178 29.30 -12.67 -8.61
C GLY A 178 29.40 -11.17 -8.85
N ARG A 179 28.35 -10.59 -9.47
CA ARG A 179 28.27 -9.15 -9.67
C ARG A 179 27.84 -8.47 -8.36
N PRO A 180 28.68 -7.63 -7.74
CA PRO A 180 28.26 -6.85 -6.58
C PRO A 180 27.20 -5.82 -6.98
N ILE A 181 26.21 -5.63 -6.11
CA ILE A 181 25.20 -4.59 -6.24
C ILE A 181 25.48 -3.58 -5.14
N TYR A 182 26.10 -2.44 -5.51
CA TYR A 182 26.49 -1.42 -4.54
C TYR A 182 25.31 -0.58 -4.04
N LEU A 183 24.30 -0.34 -4.89
CA LEU A 183 23.14 0.49 -4.58
C LEU A 183 21.84 -0.28 -4.87
N PRO A 184 21.36 -1.10 -3.92
CA PRO A 184 20.13 -1.86 -4.10
C PRO A 184 18.90 -0.94 -4.00
N ASP A 185 18.02 -0.97 -5.00
CA ASP A 185 16.67 -0.37 -4.93
C ASP A 185 15.67 -1.36 -4.29
N LEU A 186 15.91 -1.68 -3.01
CA LEU A 186 15.08 -2.60 -2.24
C LEU A 186 14.56 -1.95 -0.97
N VAL A 187 13.25 -1.67 -0.93
CA VAL A 187 12.58 -1.18 0.27
C VAL A 187 11.87 -2.34 0.97
N LEU A 188 12.38 -2.73 2.13
CA LEU A 188 11.73 -3.66 3.06
C LEU A 188 11.00 -2.86 4.15
N ARG A 189 9.70 -3.12 4.32
CA ARG A 189 8.90 -2.52 5.39
C ARG A 189 8.68 -3.55 6.47
N LEU A 190 9.25 -3.32 7.65
CA LEU A 190 8.96 -4.12 8.84
C LEU A 190 7.49 -3.86 9.27
N VAL A 191 6.77 -4.93 9.55
CA VAL A 191 5.37 -4.89 10.00
C VAL A 191 5.24 -5.81 11.21
N PRO A 192 4.43 -5.44 12.23
CA PRO A 192 4.16 -6.32 13.37
C PRO A 192 3.67 -7.70 12.91
N ASN A 193 4.12 -8.75 13.61
CA ASN A 193 3.61 -10.09 13.37
C ASN A 193 2.13 -10.17 13.75
N TYR A 194 1.39 -11.01 13.04
CA TYR A 194 -0.02 -11.28 13.36
C TYR A 194 -0.09 -12.29 14.51
N THR A 195 -0.57 -11.86 15.66
CA THR A 195 -0.92 -12.73 16.79
C THR A 195 -2.42 -13.00 16.78
N LYS A 196 -2.82 -14.26 16.92
CA LYS A 196 -4.24 -14.56 17.15
C LYS A 196 -4.62 -14.11 18.56
N PRO A 197 -5.91 -13.82 18.81
CA PRO A 197 -6.37 -13.55 20.17
C PRO A 197 -5.99 -14.70 21.10
N ASN A 198 -5.41 -14.38 22.26
CA ASN A 198 -4.94 -15.31 23.29
C ASN A 198 -3.71 -16.17 22.92
N GLU A 199 -3.06 -15.92 21.77
CA GLU A 199 -1.74 -16.49 21.48
C GLU A 199 -0.66 -15.45 21.83
N SER A 200 0.49 -15.91 22.34
CA SER A 200 1.63 -15.04 22.64
C SER A 200 2.29 -14.51 21.35
N TYR A 201 2.94 -13.35 21.45
CA TYR A 201 3.72 -12.81 20.35
C TYR A 201 4.94 -13.69 20.03
N ASN A 202 5.12 -13.99 18.74
CA ASN A 202 6.28 -14.72 18.28
C ASN A 202 7.47 -13.77 18.08
N SER A 203 8.39 -13.77 19.05
CA SER A 203 9.61 -12.95 19.04
C SER A 203 10.70 -13.48 18.11
N TRP A 204 10.66 -14.75 17.71
CA TRP A 204 11.71 -15.36 16.87
C TRP A 204 11.46 -15.13 15.37
N GLU A 205 10.41 -14.40 15.01
CA GLU A 205 10.04 -14.11 13.65
C GLU A 205 9.88 -12.62 13.42
N ALA A 206 10.17 -12.17 12.20
CA ALA A 206 9.87 -10.84 11.74
C ALA A 206 9.19 -10.88 10.38
N THR A 207 8.14 -10.08 10.22
CA THR A 207 7.41 -9.97 8.97
C THR A 207 7.79 -8.68 8.24
N PHE A 208 8.23 -8.82 7.00
CA PHE A 208 8.51 -7.72 6.09
C PHE A 208 7.56 -7.73 4.90
N TYR A 209 7.29 -6.55 4.36
CA TYR A 209 6.66 -6.40 3.06
C TYR A 209 7.61 -5.71 2.09
N THR A 210 7.65 -6.21 0.87
CA THR A 210 8.32 -5.54 -0.24
C THR A 210 7.35 -5.27 -1.38
N SER A 211 7.60 -4.16 -2.07
CA SER A 211 6.92 -3.81 -3.31
C SER A 211 7.50 -4.53 -4.53
N ALA A 212 8.70 -5.10 -4.41
CA ALA A 212 9.40 -5.71 -5.52
C ALA A 212 9.12 -7.22 -5.59
N HIS A 213 8.37 -7.64 -6.61
CA HIS A 213 8.02 -9.05 -6.80
C HIS A 213 9.19 -9.92 -7.27
N GLY A 214 10.23 -9.33 -7.87
CA GLY A 214 11.42 -10.05 -8.34
C GLY A 214 12.40 -10.45 -7.24
N VAL A 215 12.19 -10.02 -5.99
CA VAL A 215 13.13 -10.25 -4.89
C VAL A 215 13.15 -11.73 -4.50
N THR A 216 14.32 -12.35 -4.50
CA THR A 216 14.51 -13.75 -4.10
C THR A 216 14.85 -13.87 -2.60
N LYS A 217 14.74 -15.08 -2.03
CA LYS A 217 15.10 -15.32 -0.62
C LYS A 217 16.57 -15.02 -0.34
N THR A 218 17.45 -15.35 -1.28
CA THR A 218 18.88 -15.05 -1.19
C THR A 218 19.15 -13.56 -1.21
N ASP A 219 18.41 -12.78 -2.01
CA ASP A 219 18.53 -11.31 -2.03
C ASP A 219 18.14 -10.71 -0.68
N VAL A 220 17.01 -11.15 -0.12
CA VAL A 220 16.56 -10.66 1.20
C VAL A 220 17.58 -10.98 2.28
N ARG A 221 18.07 -12.24 2.34
CA ARG A 221 19.07 -12.62 3.33
C ARG A 221 20.33 -11.75 3.20
N SER A 222 20.83 -11.61 1.99
CA SER A 222 22.05 -10.85 1.72
C SER A 222 21.88 -9.39 2.10
N TYR A 223 20.75 -8.80 1.75
CA TYR A 223 20.42 -7.41 2.08
C TYR A 223 20.30 -7.18 3.59
N LEU A 224 19.61 -8.08 4.30
CA LEU A 224 19.46 -8.00 5.75
C LEU A 224 20.81 -8.15 6.48
N TYR A 225 21.63 -9.11 6.04
CA TYR A 225 22.95 -9.33 6.61
C TYR A 225 23.92 -8.18 6.31
N SER A 226 24.03 -7.74 5.05
CA SER A 226 25.00 -6.70 4.67
C SER A 226 24.65 -5.30 5.16
N THR A 227 23.34 -4.98 5.24
CA THR A 227 22.88 -3.61 5.57
C THR A 227 22.63 -3.46 7.06
N TYR A 228 22.10 -4.49 7.71
CA TYR A 228 21.67 -4.44 9.12
C TYR A 228 22.44 -5.40 10.03
N GLY A 229 23.37 -6.22 9.51
CA GLY A 229 24.04 -7.25 10.31
C GLY A 229 23.11 -8.35 10.80
N LEU A 230 21.90 -8.47 10.22
CA LEU A 230 20.87 -9.34 10.77
C LEU A 230 21.05 -10.78 10.27
N GLU A 231 21.31 -11.70 11.20
CA GLU A 231 21.39 -13.12 10.93
C GLU A 231 20.01 -13.78 10.91
N VAL A 232 19.77 -14.54 9.83
CA VAL A 232 18.46 -15.11 9.52
C VAL A 232 18.55 -16.62 9.42
N THR A 233 17.73 -17.33 10.19
CA THR A 233 17.67 -18.79 10.21
C THR A 233 16.92 -19.36 9.01
N TYR A 234 15.77 -18.77 8.67
CA TYR A 234 14.98 -19.18 7.50
C TYR A 234 14.18 -18.02 6.91
N ILE A 235 13.79 -18.15 5.64
CA ILE A 235 12.96 -17.14 4.95
C ILE A 235 11.81 -17.82 4.22
N ARG A 236 10.59 -17.36 4.51
CA ARG A 236 9.36 -17.73 3.81
C ARG A 236 8.82 -16.51 3.08
N THR A 237 8.28 -16.73 1.89
CA THR A 237 7.85 -15.64 1.01
C THR A 237 6.51 -15.99 0.40
N ASP A 238 5.57 -15.07 0.48
CA ASP A 238 4.23 -15.21 -0.11
C ASP A 238 3.93 -13.99 -0.99
N ASN A 239 3.46 -14.24 -2.21
CA ASN A 239 2.96 -13.17 -3.07
C ASN A 239 1.51 -12.84 -2.68
N ARG A 240 1.28 -11.66 -2.12
CA ARG A 240 -0.07 -11.14 -1.88
C ARG A 240 -0.51 -10.33 -3.09
N PHE A 241 -1.38 -10.93 -3.89
CA PHE A 241 -2.05 -10.25 -5.00
C PHE A 241 -3.12 -9.35 -4.43
N ALA A 242 -3.05 -8.06 -4.75
CA ALA A 242 -4.10 -7.15 -4.35
C ALA A 242 -5.34 -7.38 -5.24
N PRO A 243 -6.57 -7.23 -4.69
CA PRO A 243 -7.78 -7.41 -5.48
C PRO A 243 -7.83 -6.38 -6.61
N ILE A 244 -8.26 -6.81 -7.79
CA ILE A 244 -8.50 -5.90 -8.92
C ILE A 244 -9.77 -5.11 -8.60
N GLN A 245 -9.61 -3.83 -8.29
CA GLN A 245 -10.75 -2.96 -8.06
C GLN A 245 -11.30 -2.48 -9.39
N LYS A 246 -12.59 -2.72 -9.62
CA LYS A 246 -13.29 -2.13 -10.77
C LYS A 246 -13.24 -0.61 -10.61
N ARG A 247 -12.75 0.10 -11.63
CA ARG A 247 -12.81 1.55 -11.67
C ARG A 247 -14.28 1.96 -11.77
N GLN A 248 -14.90 2.29 -10.65
CA GLN A 248 -16.30 2.67 -10.61
C GLN A 248 -16.51 3.95 -11.42
N GLY A 249 -17.44 3.93 -12.39
CA GLY A 249 -17.77 5.08 -13.25
C GLY A 249 -17.27 5.02 -14.69
N LEU A 250 -16.50 3.99 -15.11
CA LEU A 250 -16.24 3.75 -16.54
C LEU A 250 -17.18 2.66 -17.09
N PRO A 251 -17.74 2.83 -18.31
CA PRO A 251 -18.57 1.82 -18.94
C PRO A 251 -17.80 0.50 -19.08
N THR A 252 -18.48 -0.59 -18.69
CA THR A 252 -17.98 -1.97 -18.54
C THR A 252 -17.18 -2.47 -19.74
N VAL A 253 -17.43 -1.92 -20.93
CA VAL A 253 -16.82 -2.35 -22.20
C VAL A 253 -15.33 -1.98 -22.33
N ARG A 254 -14.81 -1.01 -21.55
CA ARG A 254 -13.35 -0.67 -21.53
C ARG A 254 -12.66 -0.97 -20.20
N SER A 255 -13.35 -1.51 -19.20
CA SER A 255 -12.85 -1.59 -17.81
C SER A 255 -12.09 -2.87 -17.45
N ASN A 256 -11.74 -3.72 -18.42
CA ASN A 256 -10.85 -4.88 -18.18
C ASN A 256 -9.49 -4.49 -17.56
N LYS A 257 -9.12 -3.21 -17.58
CA LYS A 257 -8.06 -2.63 -16.75
C LYS A 257 -8.68 -1.95 -15.52
N GLY A 258 -9.03 -2.74 -14.50
CA GLY A 258 -9.29 -2.21 -13.16
C GLY A 258 -8.07 -1.47 -12.60
N ILE A 259 -8.25 -0.63 -11.57
CA ILE A 259 -7.11 -0.10 -10.84
C ILE A 259 -6.60 -1.26 -9.97
N ALA A 260 -5.59 -1.97 -10.46
CA ALA A 260 -4.91 -2.96 -9.67
C ALA A 260 -4.17 -2.24 -8.54
N LEU A 261 -4.60 -2.44 -7.30
CA LEU A 261 -3.79 -2.06 -6.15
C LEU A 261 -2.42 -2.74 -6.28
N LYS A 262 -1.38 -2.10 -5.76
CA LYS A 262 -0.03 -2.66 -5.85
C LYS A 262 0.04 -3.95 -5.03
N SER A 263 0.18 -5.08 -5.72
CA SER A 263 0.50 -6.36 -5.10
C SER A 263 1.79 -6.22 -4.28
N LYS A 264 1.90 -6.97 -3.18
CA LYS A 264 3.06 -6.93 -2.29
C LYS A 264 3.56 -8.34 -2.06
N LYS A 265 4.85 -8.50 -1.82
CA LYS A 265 5.39 -9.77 -1.34
C LYS A 265 5.56 -9.68 0.17
N ARG A 266 4.94 -10.60 0.90
CA ARG A 266 5.16 -10.82 2.34
C ARG A 266 6.38 -11.71 2.49
N ILE A 267 7.28 -11.35 3.39
CA ILE A 267 8.49 -12.09 3.68
C ILE A 267 8.51 -12.32 5.19
N VAL A 268 8.38 -13.57 5.62
CA VAL A 268 8.53 -13.96 7.02
C VAL A 268 9.95 -14.48 7.21
N VAL A 269 10.63 -13.91 8.18
CA VAL A 269 12.06 -14.12 8.44
C VAL A 269 12.18 -14.72 9.83
N GLY A 270 12.80 -15.89 9.95
CA GLY A 270 13.21 -16.44 11.24
C GLY A 270 14.49 -15.79 11.70
N LEU A 271 14.51 -15.27 12.91
CA LEU A 271 15.64 -14.56 13.48
C LEU A 271 16.52 -15.52 14.29
N LYS A 272 17.81 -15.22 14.36
CA LYS A 272 18.73 -15.87 15.30
C LYS A 272 18.58 -15.32 16.72
N GLU A 273 18.24 -14.04 16.85
CA GLU A 273 17.99 -13.35 18.11
C GLU A 273 16.52 -12.94 18.20
N PRO A 274 15.88 -13.03 19.37
CA PRO A 274 14.48 -12.68 19.52
C PRO A 274 14.28 -11.17 19.39
N PHE A 275 13.21 -10.76 18.71
CA PHE A 275 12.82 -9.37 18.51
C PHE A 275 11.35 -9.18 18.88
N TYR A 276 11.09 -8.25 19.80
CA TYR A 276 9.75 -7.85 20.20
C TYR A 276 9.43 -6.47 19.63
N PHE A 277 8.24 -6.32 19.03
CA PHE A 277 7.86 -5.05 18.40
C PHE A 277 7.52 -4.02 19.49
N PRO A 278 7.97 -2.75 19.41
CA PRO A 278 7.64 -1.77 20.42
C PRO A 278 6.15 -1.37 20.38
N ASN A 279 5.58 -1.02 21.53
CA ASN A 279 4.18 -0.56 21.67
C ASN A 279 3.14 -1.58 21.19
N MET A 280 3.38 -2.87 21.44
CA MET A 280 2.38 -3.90 21.18
C MET A 280 1.19 -3.74 22.10
N ARG A 281 -0.01 -4.06 21.58
CA ARG A 281 -1.28 -3.94 22.32
C ARG A 281 -1.27 -4.71 23.65
N GLU A 282 -0.53 -5.81 23.71
CA GLU A 282 -0.37 -6.66 24.90
C GLU A 282 0.34 -5.91 26.04
N ASP A 283 1.38 -5.13 25.71
CA ASP A 283 2.15 -4.34 26.67
C ASP A 283 1.45 -3.05 27.11
N MET A 284 0.53 -2.54 26.29
CA MET A 284 -0.21 -1.30 26.60
C MET A 284 -1.12 -1.50 27.82
N THR A 285 -1.24 -0.46 28.64
CA THR A 285 -2.22 -0.44 29.74
C THR A 285 -3.65 -0.47 29.19
N THR A 286 -4.62 -0.89 29.98
CA THR A 286 -6.04 -0.95 29.55
C THR A 286 -6.53 0.42 29.05
N ALA A 287 -6.21 1.49 29.78
CA ALA A 287 -6.54 2.86 29.39
C ALA A 287 -5.92 3.27 28.04
N GLU A 288 -4.65 2.93 27.81
CA GLU A 288 -3.98 3.22 26.54
C GLU A 288 -4.55 2.39 25.38
N ARG A 289 -4.92 1.12 25.61
CA ARG A 289 -5.58 0.28 24.60
C ARG A 289 -6.93 0.84 24.19
N GLU A 290 -7.71 1.34 25.16
CA GLU A 290 -9.00 1.98 24.91
C GLU A 290 -8.82 3.28 24.12
N ALA A 291 -7.88 4.13 24.53
CA ALA A 291 -7.54 5.34 23.79
C ALA A 291 -7.10 5.02 22.35
N GLN A 292 -6.24 4.02 22.16
CA GLN A 292 -5.82 3.55 20.84
C GLN A 292 -7.02 3.03 20.02
N ALA A 293 -7.92 2.25 20.62
CA ALA A 293 -9.12 1.77 19.96
C ALA A 293 -10.00 2.94 19.47
N VAL A 294 -10.22 3.96 20.31
CA VAL A 294 -10.97 5.16 19.94
C VAL A 294 -10.31 5.89 18.77
N THR A 295 -8.98 6.02 18.77
CA THR A 295 -8.27 6.67 17.64
C THR A 295 -8.39 5.86 16.34
N LEU A 296 -8.32 4.53 16.42
CA LEU A 296 -8.48 3.65 15.27
C LEU A 296 -9.91 3.73 14.73
N ASP A 297 -10.92 3.65 15.58
CA ASP A 297 -12.33 3.76 15.22
C ASP A 297 -12.63 5.12 14.57
N ALA A 298 -12.06 6.21 15.10
CA ALA A 298 -12.16 7.54 14.50
C ALA A 298 -11.53 7.58 13.09
N SER A 299 -10.36 6.96 12.91
CA SER A 299 -9.70 6.90 11.60
C SER A 299 -10.50 6.07 10.58
N VAL A 300 -11.08 4.95 11.02
CA VAL A 300 -11.93 4.09 10.17
C VAL A 300 -13.21 4.84 9.82
N ALA A 301 -13.87 5.50 10.78
CA ALA A 301 -15.05 6.33 10.54
C ALA A 301 -14.76 7.45 9.53
N MET A 302 -13.60 8.12 9.64
CA MET A 302 -13.17 9.13 8.67
C MET A 302 -13.02 8.54 7.27
N THR A 303 -12.40 7.36 7.14
CA THR A 303 -12.29 6.70 5.83
C THR A 303 -13.65 6.31 5.25
N ALA A 304 -14.57 5.83 6.08
CA ALA A 304 -15.93 5.50 5.67
C ALA A 304 -16.71 6.75 5.22
N GLN A 305 -16.58 7.88 5.92
CA GLN A 305 -17.18 9.16 5.52
C GLN A 305 -16.60 9.69 4.21
N ILE A 306 -15.28 9.56 4.00
CA ILE A 306 -14.64 9.94 2.73
C ILE A 306 -15.22 9.08 1.60
N GLU A 307 -15.37 7.78 1.82
CA GLU A 307 -15.93 6.87 0.84
C GLU A 307 -17.42 7.13 0.57
N GLU A 308 -18.20 7.47 1.60
CA GLU A 308 -19.61 7.86 1.49
C GLU A 308 -19.76 9.19 0.77
N ARG A 309 -18.99 10.23 1.11
CA ARG A 309 -19.00 11.49 0.36
C ARG A 309 -18.58 11.25 -1.09
N ALA A 310 -17.57 10.42 -1.33
CA ALA A 310 -17.19 10.03 -2.67
C ALA A 310 -18.31 9.26 -3.37
N SER A 311 -19.11 8.45 -2.66
CA SER A 311 -20.28 7.75 -3.23
C SER A 311 -21.43 8.70 -3.53
N GLN A 312 -21.71 9.67 -2.66
CA GLN A 312 -22.72 10.71 -2.85
C GLN A 312 -22.35 11.64 -4.01
N VAL A 313 -21.09 12.04 -4.15
CA VAL A 313 -20.62 12.80 -5.33
C VAL A 313 -20.75 11.94 -6.61
N ARG A 314 -20.50 10.62 -6.52
CA ARG A 314 -20.71 9.68 -7.63
C ARG A 314 -22.18 9.55 -8.01
N THR A 315 -23.10 9.43 -7.04
CA THR A 315 -24.54 9.36 -7.30
C THR A 315 -25.09 10.71 -7.74
N ALA A 316 -24.61 11.84 -7.24
CA ALA A 316 -25.00 13.16 -7.74
C ALA A 316 -24.49 13.42 -9.17
N ARG A 317 -23.36 12.83 -9.57
CA ARG A 317 -22.87 12.87 -10.96
C ARG A 317 -23.51 11.81 -11.88
N GLY A 318 -23.97 10.69 -11.32
CA GLY A 318 -24.52 9.53 -12.04
C GLY A 318 -26.06 9.44 -12.04
N MET A 319 -26.74 10.08 -11.08
CA MET A 319 -28.09 10.63 -11.27
C MET A 319 -27.94 11.48 -12.49
N LYS A 320 -28.61 11.06 -13.58
CA LYS A 320 -28.66 11.74 -14.86
C LYS A 320 -28.40 13.22 -14.60
N ALA A 321 -27.16 13.65 -14.79
CA ALA A 321 -27.00 14.90 -15.47
C ALA A 321 -27.89 14.65 -16.68
N GLU A 322 -29.08 15.30 -16.70
CA GLU A 322 -29.64 15.71 -17.97
C GLU A 322 -28.42 16.01 -18.80
N PRO A 323 -28.18 15.24 -19.88
CA PRO A 323 -26.94 15.34 -20.59
C PRO A 323 -26.73 16.82 -20.72
N TRP A 324 -25.55 17.30 -20.35
CA TRP A 324 -25.17 18.66 -20.69
C TRP A 324 -25.22 18.90 -22.22
N GLY A 325 -25.77 17.97 -23.02
CA GLY A 325 -26.92 18.25 -23.91
C GLY A 325 -27.30 19.73 -23.97
N ASN A 326 -26.54 20.42 -24.80
CA ASN A 326 -26.87 21.69 -25.42
C ASN A 326 -26.82 22.94 -24.52
N ARG A 327 -25.96 23.00 -23.50
CA ARG A 327 -25.47 24.30 -22.98
C ARG A 327 -24.11 24.74 -23.54
N THR A 328 -23.47 23.95 -24.39
CA THR A 328 -22.82 24.58 -25.54
C THR A 328 -23.95 25.19 -26.34
N MET A 329 -24.06 26.52 -26.32
CA MET A 329 -24.77 27.28 -27.35
C MET A 329 -24.46 26.60 -28.67
N GLY A 330 -25.41 25.81 -29.19
CA GLY A 330 -25.13 24.96 -30.34
C GLY A 330 -24.53 25.83 -31.43
N LYS A 331 -23.61 25.32 -32.26
CA LYS A 331 -23.04 26.08 -33.39
C LYS A 331 -24.12 26.88 -34.13
N LYS A 332 -25.36 26.38 -34.21
CA LYS A 332 -26.56 27.11 -34.67
C LYS A 332 -26.90 28.40 -33.90
N ASN A 333 -26.90 28.43 -32.57
CA ASN A 333 -27.16 29.65 -31.80
C ASN A 333 -26.02 30.67 -31.97
N VAL A 334 -24.77 30.22 -31.95
CA VAL A 334 -23.62 31.10 -32.20
C VAL A 334 -23.63 31.64 -33.64
N MET A 335 -23.99 30.81 -34.63
CA MET A 335 -24.14 31.23 -36.02
C MET A 335 -25.34 32.17 -36.20
N ARG A 336 -26.47 31.92 -35.54
CA ARG A 336 -27.65 32.78 -35.57
C ARG A 336 -27.37 34.14 -34.93
N GLU A 337 -26.61 34.16 -33.83
CA GLU A 337 -26.15 35.39 -33.20
C GLU A 337 -25.18 36.16 -34.09
N LYS A 338 -24.21 35.47 -34.71
CA LYS A 338 -23.31 36.09 -35.70
C LYS A 338 -24.06 36.63 -36.93
N GLN A 339 -25.06 35.90 -37.43
CA GLN A 339 -25.92 36.34 -38.52
C GLN A 339 -26.72 37.58 -38.12
N GLY A 340 -27.30 37.57 -36.92
CA GLY A 340 -28.02 38.73 -36.36
C GLY A 340 -27.14 39.97 -36.27
N ARG A 341 -25.88 39.82 -35.81
CA ARG A 341 -24.90 40.92 -35.76
C ARG A 341 -24.50 41.44 -37.15
N ARG A 342 -24.42 40.57 -38.15
CA ARG A 342 -24.16 40.99 -39.55
C ARG A 342 -25.33 41.77 -40.12
N ASN A 343 -26.55 41.23 -39.96
CA ASN A 343 -27.75 41.87 -40.48
C ASN A 343 -27.98 43.26 -39.83
N SER A 344 -27.75 43.40 -38.52
CA SER A 344 -27.87 44.71 -37.86
C SER A 344 -26.77 45.69 -38.30
N ALA A 345 -25.54 45.22 -38.55
CA ALA A 345 -24.48 46.05 -39.09
C ALA A 345 -24.79 46.53 -40.52
N GLU A 346 -25.30 45.65 -41.38
CA GLU A 346 -25.73 45.99 -42.74
C GLU A 346 -26.87 47.02 -42.72
N GLN A 347 -27.88 46.83 -41.87
CA GLN A 347 -28.97 47.79 -41.69
C GLN A 347 -28.47 49.16 -41.20
N ASN A 348 -27.51 49.19 -40.28
CA ASN A 348 -26.92 50.45 -39.82
C ASN A 348 -26.14 51.16 -40.94
N VAL A 349 -25.44 50.42 -41.79
CA VAL A 349 -24.75 50.99 -42.95
C VAL A 349 -25.75 51.54 -43.96
N THR A 350 -26.82 50.80 -44.29
CA THR A 350 -27.85 51.28 -45.23
C THR A 350 -28.55 52.52 -44.71
N ASN A 351 -28.90 52.55 -43.43
CA ASN A 351 -29.53 53.71 -42.80
C ASN A 351 -28.62 54.94 -42.87
N LYS A 352 -27.32 54.77 -42.60
CA LYS A 352 -26.34 55.85 -42.65
C LYS A 352 -26.07 56.34 -44.07
N VAL A 353 -26.09 55.45 -45.06
CA VAL A 353 -26.02 55.84 -46.48
C VAL A 353 -27.26 56.64 -46.87
N HIS A 354 -28.46 56.19 -46.47
CA HIS A 354 -29.69 56.95 -46.70
C HIS A 354 -29.67 58.33 -46.02
N GLU A 355 -29.16 58.42 -44.79
CA GLU A 355 -28.99 59.68 -44.07
C GLU A 355 -28.00 60.61 -44.78
N LEU A 356 -26.86 60.09 -45.27
CA LEU A 356 -25.89 60.87 -46.03
C LEU A 356 -26.42 61.31 -47.39
N ILE A 357 -27.17 60.47 -48.10
CA ILE A 357 -27.83 60.83 -49.36
C ILE A 357 -28.89 61.90 -49.09
N GLY A 358 -29.71 61.74 -48.05
CA GLY A 358 -30.69 62.74 -47.62
C GLY A 358 -30.03 64.07 -47.31
N ALA A 359 -28.98 64.06 -46.47
CA ALA A 359 -28.22 65.27 -46.14
C ALA A 359 -27.53 65.90 -47.36
N ALA A 360 -27.05 65.11 -48.33
CA ALA A 360 -26.47 65.61 -49.57
C ALA A 360 -27.53 66.18 -50.53
N VAL A 361 -28.75 65.64 -50.54
CA VAL A 361 -29.88 66.19 -51.30
C VAL A 361 -30.35 67.50 -50.66
N ASP A 362 -30.45 67.55 -49.33
CA ASP A 362 -30.84 68.76 -48.59
C ASP A 362 -29.77 69.87 -48.69
N ALA A 363 -28.48 69.50 -48.58
CA ALA A 363 -27.36 70.42 -48.80
C ALA A 363 -27.15 70.75 -50.29
N GLY A 364 -27.71 69.96 -51.19
CA GLY A 364 -27.60 70.04 -52.64
C GLY A 364 -28.79 70.69 -53.32
N THR A 365 -29.46 71.63 -52.66
CA THR A 365 -30.30 72.60 -53.37
C THR A 365 -29.39 73.74 -53.82
N HIS A 366 -29.01 73.70 -55.11
CA HIS A 366 -28.20 74.65 -55.91
C HIS A 366 -26.79 74.16 -56.30
N GLY A 367 -26.71 73.15 -57.18
CA GLY A 367 -25.49 72.93 -57.96
C GLY A 367 -25.42 71.57 -58.66
N SER A 368 -25.81 71.52 -59.93
CA SER A 368 -25.60 70.35 -60.81
C SER A 368 -24.11 70.08 -60.97
N SER A 369 -23.58 69.07 -60.27
CA SER A 369 -22.33 68.41 -60.64
C SER A 369 -22.46 66.90 -60.46
N THR A 370 -22.33 66.18 -61.56
CA THR A 370 -22.33 64.71 -61.64
C THR A 370 -21.11 64.13 -60.90
N VAL A 371 -21.33 63.63 -59.69
CA VAL A 371 -20.30 62.88 -58.96
C VAL A 371 -20.20 61.48 -59.56
N ARG A 372 -19.02 61.12 -60.11
CA ARG A 372 -18.71 59.79 -60.66
C ARG A 372 -18.64 58.76 -59.53
N ALA A 373 -19.27 57.60 -59.73
CA ALA A 373 -19.36 56.49 -58.77
C ALA A 373 -18.00 55.91 -58.35
N ASP A 374 -16.92 56.21 -59.08
CA ASP A 374 -15.59 55.65 -58.87
C ASP A 374 -14.81 56.29 -57.69
N GLN A 375 -15.34 57.34 -57.06
CA GLN A 375 -14.65 58.08 -55.99
C GLN A 375 -15.08 57.71 -54.56
N ILE A 376 -15.92 56.68 -54.36
CA ILE A 376 -16.30 56.26 -53.01
C ILE A 376 -15.22 55.31 -52.45
N PRO A 377 -14.42 55.72 -51.46
CA PRO A 377 -13.40 54.84 -50.88
C PRO A 377 -14.06 53.68 -50.13
N LEU A 378 -13.75 52.45 -50.53
CA LEU A 378 -14.19 51.25 -49.82
C LEU A 378 -13.48 51.18 -48.46
N PRO A 379 -14.21 50.84 -47.38
CA PRO A 379 -13.60 50.70 -46.06
C PRO A 379 -12.61 49.52 -46.06
N GLU A 380 -11.38 49.78 -45.64
CA GLU A 380 -10.34 48.76 -45.47
C GLU A 380 -10.81 47.68 -44.50
N ARG A 381 -10.85 46.43 -44.97
CA ARG A 381 -11.12 45.25 -44.14
C ARG A 381 -9.90 45.00 -43.25
N LYS A 382 -10.08 45.19 -41.93
CA LYS A 382 -9.14 44.73 -40.91
C LYS A 382 -9.33 43.26 -40.58
#